data_AF-A0A2S8WQE5-F1
#
_entry.id   AF-A0A2S8WQE5-F1
#
_cell.length_a   1.000
_cell.length_b   1.000
_cell.length_c   1.000
_cell.angle_alpha   90.00
_cell.angle_beta   90.00
_cell.angle_gamma   90.00
#
_symmetry.space_group_name_H-M   'P 1'
#
loop_
_entity.id
_entity.type
_entity.pdbx_description
1 polymer ?
#
loop_
_entity_poly.entity_id
_entity_poly.type
_entity_poly.pdbx_seq_one_letter_code
_entity_poly.pdbx_strand_id
1 'polypeptide(L)'
;MCFEGNKAETTTILPVLTAFQERHGITDMVVVADAGMLSAGNLQAIEDAGFKFIVGSRLSKAPYDLQEHFDTKGNKFSNGQILESARVTGTGKNARERRVVYHWSFKRFRRDNQNINHMERRAMDIAEGKIPVRKARFLSVTGSKTSVAKSTLERARQLAGLKGYVTNISQDAMSGNEIIGSYHDL
;
A
#
# COMPACT_ATOMS: atom_id res chain seq x y z
N MET A 1 15.90 23.68 -1.41
CA MET A 1 15.47 23.69 0.02
C MET A 1 14.72 22.40 0.29
N CYS A 2 15.42 21.37 0.79
CA CYS A 2 14.79 20.13 1.26
C CYS A 2 14.35 20.37 2.70
N PHE A 3 13.04 20.53 2.92
CA PHE A 3 12.49 20.51 4.26
C PHE A 3 12.50 19.06 4.77
N GLU A 4 12.85 18.87 6.04
CA GLU A 4 12.67 17.61 6.79
C GLU A 4 11.16 17.27 6.87
N GLY A 5 10.61 16.72 5.79
CA GLY A 5 9.17 16.46 5.61
C GLY A 5 8.54 15.43 6.57
N ASN A 6 9.26 14.96 7.59
CA ASN A 6 8.74 14.00 8.56
C ASN A 6 8.42 14.60 9.95
N LYS A 7 9.03 15.73 10.34
CA LYS A 7 8.77 16.32 11.67
C LYS A 7 7.65 17.37 11.63
N ALA A 8 7.63 18.20 10.58
CA ALA A 8 6.68 19.30 10.47
C ALA A 8 5.22 18.84 10.28
N GLU A 9 5.00 17.67 9.66
CA GLU A 9 3.65 17.12 9.45
C GLU A 9 3.02 16.58 10.75
N THR A 10 3.78 15.84 11.56
CA THR A 10 3.29 15.28 12.83
C THR A 10 2.85 16.37 13.81
N THR A 11 3.62 17.46 13.89
CA THR A 11 3.32 18.60 14.79
C THR A 11 2.06 19.35 14.37
N THR A 12 1.64 19.24 13.11
CA THR A 12 0.47 19.96 12.60
C THR A 12 -0.79 19.10 12.62
N ILE A 13 -0.68 17.80 12.36
CA ILE A 13 -1.87 16.95 12.22
C ILE A 13 -2.55 16.65 13.57
N LEU A 14 -1.77 16.38 14.62
CA LEU A 14 -2.33 16.03 15.92
C LEU A 14 -3.12 17.18 16.56
N PRO A 15 -2.61 18.43 16.62
CA PRO A 15 -3.39 19.54 17.16
C PRO A 15 -4.70 19.78 16.42
N VAL A 16 -4.71 19.57 15.09
CA VAL A 16 -5.95 19.71 14.28
C VAL A 16 -6.96 18.62 14.65
N LEU A 17 -6.52 17.36 14.76
CA LEU A 17 -7.40 16.25 15.15
C LEU A 17 -7.95 16.44 16.57
N THR A 18 -7.10 16.79 17.53
CA THR A 18 -7.52 17.04 18.92
C THR A 18 -8.48 18.22 19.02
N ALA A 19 -8.18 19.36 18.38
CA ALA A 19 -9.06 20.53 18.40
C ALA A 19 -10.42 20.24 17.74
N PHE A 20 -10.44 19.43 16.67
CA PHE A 20 -11.68 18.99 16.04
C PHE A 20 -12.48 18.08 16.98
N GLN A 21 -11.81 17.16 17.66
CA GLN A 21 -12.41 16.26 18.64
C GLN A 21 -13.08 17.03 19.78
N GLU A 22 -12.35 17.98 20.38
CA GLU A 22 -12.83 18.84 21.47
C GLU A 22 -13.99 19.73 21.03
N ARG A 23 -13.91 20.32 19.84
CA ARG A 23 -14.95 21.20 19.31
C ARG A 23 -16.28 20.47 19.07
N HIS A 24 -16.22 19.21 18.64
CA HIS A 24 -17.40 18.45 18.22
C HIS A 24 -17.84 17.38 19.21
N GLY A 25 -17.11 17.19 20.32
CA GLY A 25 -17.44 16.18 21.34
C GLY A 25 -17.37 14.74 20.82
N ILE A 26 -16.56 14.49 19.80
CA ILE A 26 -16.45 13.17 19.14
C ILE A 26 -15.51 12.30 19.97
N THR A 27 -15.89 11.07 20.30
CA THR A 27 -15.01 10.15 21.07
C THR A 27 -14.30 9.13 20.20
N ASP A 28 -14.87 8.82 19.02
CA ASP A 28 -14.42 7.75 18.14
C ASP A 28 -14.15 8.26 16.73
N MET A 29 -13.06 9.03 16.60
CA MET A 29 -12.64 9.57 15.31
C MET A 29 -11.74 8.58 14.56
N VAL A 30 -12.05 8.36 13.28
CA VAL A 30 -11.23 7.57 12.35
C VAL A 30 -10.65 8.50 11.28
N VAL A 31 -9.32 8.54 11.18
CA VAL A 31 -8.59 9.30 10.15
C VAL A 31 -8.43 8.44 8.90
N VAL A 32 -9.01 8.88 7.78
CA VAL A 32 -8.91 8.15 6.50
C VAL A 32 -8.01 8.93 5.54
N ALA A 33 -6.97 8.29 4.98
CA ALA A 33 -6.00 8.98 4.13
C ALA A 33 -5.31 8.08 3.08
N ASP A 34 -4.67 8.69 2.08
CA ASP A 34 -3.88 7.99 1.08
C ASP A 34 -2.47 7.60 1.54
N ALA A 35 -1.92 6.54 0.94
CA ALA A 35 -0.60 5.95 1.25
C ALA A 35 0.58 6.92 1.24
N GLY A 36 0.44 8.04 0.53
CA GLY A 36 1.48 9.05 0.37
C GLY A 36 1.28 10.29 1.24
N MET A 37 0.17 10.38 1.97
CA MET A 37 -0.19 11.55 2.78
C MET A 37 0.29 11.45 4.23
N LEU A 38 0.57 10.24 4.73
CA LEU A 38 1.00 10.03 6.10
C LEU A 38 2.31 9.25 6.14
N SER A 39 3.33 9.86 6.76
CA SER A 39 4.57 9.18 7.07
C SER A 39 4.34 8.06 8.11
N ALA A 40 5.28 7.12 8.21
CA ALA A 40 5.25 6.11 9.27
C ALA A 40 5.30 6.75 10.69
N GLY A 41 5.95 7.91 10.81
CA GLY A 41 5.97 8.69 12.05
C GLY A 41 4.62 9.34 12.37
N ASN A 42 3.90 9.84 11.36
CA ASN A 42 2.57 10.41 11.53
C ASN A 42 1.58 9.33 12.00
N LEU A 43 1.60 8.16 11.36
CA LEU A 43 0.77 7.02 11.78
C LEU A 43 1.04 6.60 13.22
N GLN A 44 2.32 6.58 13.61
CA GLN A 44 2.72 6.28 14.98
C GLN A 44 2.15 7.29 15.97
N ALA A 45 2.27 8.58 15.67
CA ALA A 45 1.80 9.64 16.55
C ALA A 45 0.28 9.69 16.66
N ILE A 46 -0.45 9.44 15.55
CA ILE A 46 -1.91 9.31 15.53
C ILE A 46 -2.35 8.16 16.44
N GLU A 47 -1.70 7.01 16.32
CA GLU A 47 -1.97 5.83 17.15
C GLU A 47 -1.64 6.06 18.62
N ASP A 48 -0.50 6.68 18.93
CA ASP A 48 -0.09 7.02 20.31
C ASP A 48 -1.02 8.05 20.97
N ALA A 49 -1.64 8.92 20.18
CA ALA A 49 -2.67 9.87 20.64
C ALA A 49 -4.06 9.23 20.78
N GLY A 50 -4.20 7.93 20.52
CA GLY A 50 -5.45 7.17 20.67
C GLY A 50 -6.41 7.26 19.49
N PHE A 51 -6.00 7.89 18.38
CA PHE A 51 -6.83 7.98 17.18
C PHE A 51 -6.82 6.69 16.38
N LYS A 52 -7.95 6.37 15.76
CA LYS A 52 -8.08 5.30 14.79
C LYS A 52 -7.73 5.81 13.39
N PHE A 53 -7.21 4.96 12.52
CA PHE A 53 -6.95 5.34 11.12
C PHE A 53 -7.20 4.23 10.12
N ILE A 54 -7.46 4.63 8.88
CA ILE A 54 -7.51 3.78 7.69
C ILE A 54 -6.66 4.45 6.61
N VAL A 55 -5.58 3.80 6.19
CA VAL A 55 -4.71 4.35 5.16
C VAL A 55 -4.57 3.41 3.98
N GLY A 56 -4.83 3.91 2.78
CA GLY A 56 -4.59 3.14 1.55
C GLY A 56 -3.12 2.72 1.47
N SER A 57 -2.84 1.52 0.95
CA SER A 57 -1.48 0.99 0.88
C SER A 57 -1.11 0.56 -0.53
N ARG A 58 0.09 0.97 -0.96
CA ARG A 58 0.67 0.52 -2.23
C ARG A 58 1.36 -0.82 -2.05
N LEU A 59 0.95 -1.80 -2.84
CA LEU A 59 1.60 -3.12 -2.91
C LEU A 59 2.83 -3.03 -3.82
N SER A 60 3.87 -2.33 -3.36
CA SER A 60 5.11 -2.14 -4.14
C SER A 60 6.08 -3.30 -4.00
N LYS A 61 5.96 -4.07 -2.91
CA LYS A 61 6.68 -5.32 -2.65
C LYS A 61 5.66 -6.38 -2.30
N ALA A 62 6.04 -7.64 -2.51
CA ALA A 62 5.38 -8.77 -1.88
C ALA A 62 5.22 -8.47 -0.40
N PRO A 63 4.02 -8.21 0.12
CA PRO A 63 3.88 -8.22 1.56
C PRO A 63 4.07 -9.71 1.95
N TYR A 64 5.06 -9.99 2.82
CA TYR A 64 5.47 -11.35 3.16
C TYR A 64 4.27 -12.18 3.65
N ASP A 65 3.35 -11.50 4.32
CA ASP A 65 2.06 -11.98 4.78
C ASP A 65 1.11 -12.45 3.67
N LEU A 66 1.25 -11.98 2.43
CA LEU A 66 0.51 -12.56 1.29
C LEU A 66 1.31 -13.63 0.57
N GLN A 67 2.62 -13.78 0.84
CA GLN A 67 3.46 -14.75 0.13
C GLN A 67 2.98 -16.17 0.39
N GLU A 68 2.70 -16.51 1.66
CA GLU A 68 2.10 -17.79 2.02
C GLU A 68 0.75 -18.04 1.32
N HIS A 69 -0.09 -17.01 1.20
CA HIS A 69 -1.34 -17.12 0.44
C HIS A 69 -1.07 -17.47 -1.03
N PHE A 70 -0.10 -16.81 -1.66
CA PHE A 70 0.27 -17.10 -3.05
C PHE A 70 0.87 -18.49 -3.21
N ASP A 71 1.67 -18.94 -2.25
CA ASP A 71 2.33 -20.25 -2.30
C ASP A 71 1.31 -21.39 -2.11
N THR A 72 0.27 -21.18 -1.29
CA THR A 72 -0.74 -22.20 -0.95
C THR A 72 -1.96 -22.20 -1.87
N LYS A 73 -2.51 -21.02 -2.21
CA LYS A 73 -3.75 -20.86 -2.97
C LYS A 73 -3.54 -20.28 -4.37
N GLY A 74 -2.32 -19.86 -4.70
CA GLY A 74 -2.00 -19.21 -5.96
C GLY A 74 -2.56 -17.79 -6.06
N ASN A 75 -2.74 -17.32 -7.29
CA ASN A 75 -3.28 -15.99 -7.61
C ASN A 75 -4.75 -16.03 -8.06
N LYS A 76 -5.49 -17.08 -7.67
CA LYS A 76 -6.90 -17.25 -8.01
C LYS A 76 -7.77 -16.51 -6.98
N PHE A 77 -8.17 -15.30 -7.33
CA PHE A 77 -9.08 -14.50 -6.51
C PHE A 77 -10.48 -14.41 -7.12
N SER A 78 -11.48 -14.38 -6.26
CA SER A 78 -12.86 -14.03 -6.63
C SER A 78 -13.05 -12.52 -6.60
N ASN A 79 -13.90 -11.98 -7.48
CA ASN A 79 -14.19 -10.54 -7.47
C ASN A 79 -14.82 -10.12 -6.13
N GLY A 80 -14.27 -9.08 -5.50
CA GLY A 80 -14.70 -8.63 -4.18
C GLY A 80 -14.05 -9.40 -3.01
N GLN A 81 -13.15 -10.35 -3.28
CA GLN A 81 -12.49 -11.10 -2.23
C GLN A 81 -11.67 -10.20 -1.31
N ILE A 82 -11.85 -10.42 -0.01
CA ILE A 82 -11.11 -9.76 1.05
C ILE A 82 -10.14 -10.75 1.68
N LEU A 83 -8.93 -10.28 1.95
CA LEU A 83 -7.94 -11.00 2.75
C LEU A 83 -7.48 -10.07 3.85
N GLU A 84 -7.14 -10.62 5.00
CA GLU A 84 -6.61 -9.85 6.11
C GLU A 84 -5.30 -10.45 6.58
N SER A 85 -4.41 -9.58 7.03
CA SER A 85 -3.16 -9.96 7.66
C SER A 85 -2.76 -8.94 8.71
N ALA A 86 -1.67 -9.22 9.40
CA ALA A 86 -0.99 -8.28 10.27
C ALA A 86 0.42 -8.02 9.74
N ARG A 87 0.86 -6.77 9.82
CA ARG A 87 2.17 -6.36 9.34
C ARG A 87 2.85 -5.44 10.34
N VAL A 88 4.09 -5.78 10.69
CA VAL A 88 4.96 -4.89 11.45
C VAL A 88 5.38 -3.71 10.58
N THR A 89 5.15 -2.51 11.09
CA THR A 89 5.48 -1.23 10.45
C THR A 89 6.21 -0.34 11.44
N GLY A 90 7.07 0.55 10.94
CA GLY A 90 8.01 1.30 11.79
C GLY A 90 9.37 0.59 11.94
N THR A 91 10.27 1.18 12.72
CA THR A 91 11.63 0.69 12.93
C THR A 91 12.04 0.82 14.40
N GLY A 92 12.91 -0.09 14.85
CA GLY A 92 13.41 -0.10 16.23
C GLY A 92 12.28 -0.17 17.26
N LYS A 93 12.31 0.73 18.25
CA LYS A 93 11.29 0.81 19.32
C LYS A 93 9.89 1.20 18.84
N ASN A 94 9.77 1.73 17.62
CA ASN A 94 8.50 2.15 17.02
C ASN A 94 7.91 1.08 16.08
N ALA A 95 8.50 -0.12 16.05
CA ALA A 95 7.95 -1.23 15.29
C ALA A 95 6.66 -1.71 15.94
N ARG A 96 5.53 -1.60 15.22
CA ARG A 96 4.22 -2.03 15.67
C ARG A 96 3.53 -2.86 14.62
N GLU A 97 2.90 -3.93 15.06
CA GLU A 97 2.02 -4.74 14.23
C GLU A 97 0.72 -3.99 13.98
N ARG A 98 0.34 -3.88 12.70
CA ARG A 98 -0.89 -3.22 12.26
C ARG A 98 -1.67 -4.14 11.34
N ARG A 99 -2.99 -4.06 11.40
CA ARG A 99 -3.87 -4.84 10.54
C ARG A 99 -3.78 -4.31 9.11
N VAL A 100 -3.77 -5.22 8.15
CA VAL A 100 -3.83 -4.91 6.72
C VAL A 100 -5.00 -5.65 6.11
N VAL A 101 -5.94 -4.90 5.56
CA VAL A 101 -7.07 -5.42 4.79
C VAL A 101 -6.71 -5.32 3.31
N TYR A 102 -6.82 -6.42 2.58
CA TYR A 102 -6.62 -6.48 1.14
C TYR A 102 -7.94 -6.72 0.45
N HIS A 103 -8.19 -5.95 -0.60
CA HIS A 103 -9.34 -6.13 -1.46
C HIS A 103 -8.89 -6.44 -2.88
N TRP A 104 -9.34 -7.57 -3.41
CA TRP A 104 -9.16 -7.91 -4.82
C TRP A 104 -10.36 -7.49 -5.67
N SER A 105 -10.10 -6.86 -6.81
CA SER A 105 -11.14 -6.52 -7.79
C SER A 105 -10.71 -6.87 -9.21
N PHE A 106 -11.63 -7.49 -9.96
CA PHE A 106 -11.41 -7.83 -11.36
C PHE A 106 -11.20 -6.58 -12.24
N LYS A 107 -11.92 -5.49 -11.95
CA LYS A 107 -11.75 -4.20 -12.65
C LYS A 107 -10.31 -3.68 -12.50
N ARG A 108 -9.76 -3.73 -11.28
CA ARG A 108 -8.36 -3.34 -11.03
C ARG A 108 -7.40 -4.31 -11.68
N PHE A 109 -7.63 -5.62 -11.57
CA PHE A 109 -6.79 -6.64 -12.20
C PHE A 109 -6.62 -6.42 -13.70
N ARG A 110 -7.70 -6.13 -14.42
CA ARG A 110 -7.64 -5.83 -15.87
C ARG A 110 -6.79 -4.60 -16.17
N ARG A 111 -7.03 -3.49 -15.46
CA ARG A 111 -6.29 -2.23 -15.63
C ARG A 111 -4.81 -2.40 -15.29
N ASP A 112 -4.51 -3.05 -14.18
CA ASP A 112 -3.15 -3.26 -13.71
C ASP A 112 -2.38 -4.13 -14.71
N ASN A 113 -2.99 -5.20 -15.24
CA ASN A 113 -2.37 -6.03 -16.27
C ASN A 113 -2.13 -5.29 -17.59
N GLN A 114 -3.05 -4.42 -18.02
CA GLN A 114 -2.80 -3.57 -19.19
C GLN A 114 -1.55 -2.70 -18.98
N ASN A 115 -1.46 -2.03 -17.83
CA ASN A 115 -0.30 -1.22 -17.48
C ASN A 115 0.99 -2.06 -17.40
N ILE A 116 0.92 -3.25 -16.79
CA ILE A 116 2.05 -4.19 -16.71
C ILE A 116 2.51 -4.58 -18.11
N ASN A 117 1.60 -4.95 -19.01
CA ASN A 117 1.92 -5.35 -20.39
C ASN A 117 2.61 -4.20 -21.14
N HIS A 118 2.14 -2.95 -20.98
CA HIS A 118 2.79 -1.78 -21.59
C HIS A 118 4.22 -1.58 -21.08
N MET A 119 4.43 -1.75 -19.77
CA MET A 119 5.76 -1.63 -19.16
C MET A 119 6.69 -2.77 -19.56
N GLU A 120 6.18 -4.00 -19.62
CA GLU A 120 6.92 -5.18 -20.10
C GLU A 120 7.38 -4.99 -21.54
N ARG A 121 6.48 -4.60 -22.45
CA ARG A 121 6.82 -4.36 -23.86
C ARG A 121 7.91 -3.31 -24.00
N ARG A 122 7.82 -2.21 -23.25
CA ARG A 122 8.86 -1.18 -23.22
C ARG A 122 10.20 -1.70 -22.69
N ALA A 123 10.21 -2.59 -21.69
CA ALA A 123 11.43 -3.21 -21.19
C ALA A 123 12.03 -4.17 -22.23
N MET A 124 11.20 -4.94 -22.95
CA MET A 124 11.62 -5.81 -24.06
C MET A 124 12.25 -4.99 -25.20
N ASP A 125 11.58 -3.92 -25.65
CA ASP A 125 12.09 -3.08 -26.74
C ASP A 125 13.46 -2.45 -26.39
N ILE A 126 13.71 -2.12 -25.12
CA ILE A 126 15.03 -1.65 -24.64
C ILE A 126 16.05 -2.80 -24.58
N ALA A 127 15.64 -3.98 -24.11
CA ALA A 127 16.53 -5.14 -24.03
C ALA A 127 16.97 -5.65 -25.42
N GLU A 128 16.09 -5.53 -26.42
CA GLU A 128 16.36 -5.88 -27.82
C GLU A 128 17.07 -4.78 -28.61
N GLY A 129 17.33 -3.62 -28.00
CA GLY A 129 18.02 -2.50 -28.65
C GLY A 129 17.16 -1.71 -29.64
N LYS A 130 15.85 -1.95 -29.70
CA LYS A 130 14.89 -1.16 -30.52
C LYS A 130 14.72 0.26 -30.01
N ILE A 131 14.90 0.46 -28.71
CA ILE A 131 14.82 1.76 -28.02
C ILE A 131 16.13 1.99 -27.25
N PRO A 132 16.66 3.23 -27.21
CA PRO A 132 17.83 3.56 -26.40
C PRO A 132 17.66 3.18 -24.92
N VAL A 133 18.76 2.71 -24.31
CA VAL A 133 18.77 2.31 -22.90
C VAL A 133 18.42 3.49 -22.00
N ARG A 134 17.35 3.33 -21.22
CA ARG A 134 16.89 4.29 -20.22
C ARG A 134 16.19 3.57 -19.08
N LYS A 135 16.04 4.24 -17.94
CA LYS A 135 15.30 3.71 -16.79
C LYS A 135 13.87 3.33 -17.21
N ALA A 136 13.52 2.07 -17.04
CA ALA A 136 12.20 1.52 -17.30
C ALA A 136 11.84 0.48 -16.23
N ARG A 137 10.55 0.34 -15.93
CA ARG A 137 10.08 -0.71 -15.02
C ARG A 137 10.25 -2.07 -15.69
N PHE A 138 10.63 -3.08 -14.91
CA PHE A 138 10.96 -4.44 -15.37
C PHE A 138 12.21 -4.54 -16.24
N LEU A 139 13.03 -3.48 -16.36
CA LEU A 139 14.35 -3.57 -16.97
C LEU A 139 15.39 -3.96 -15.92
N SER A 140 16.17 -5.00 -16.21
CA SER A 140 17.38 -5.39 -15.50
C SER A 140 18.60 -4.97 -16.31
N VAL A 141 19.59 -4.38 -15.65
CA VAL A 141 20.87 -3.99 -16.26
C VAL A 141 21.98 -4.67 -15.47
N THR A 142 22.80 -5.46 -16.15
CA THR A 142 23.93 -6.17 -15.53
C THR A 142 25.18 -5.92 -16.38
N GLY A 143 26.05 -5.04 -15.90
CA GLY A 143 27.14 -4.50 -16.70
C GLY A 143 26.61 -3.79 -17.94
N SER A 144 27.06 -4.23 -19.12
CA SER A 144 26.61 -3.72 -20.41
C SER A 144 25.36 -4.42 -20.99
N LYS A 145 24.85 -5.47 -20.33
CA LYS A 145 23.70 -6.24 -20.83
C LYS A 145 22.39 -5.75 -20.23
N THR A 146 21.38 -5.59 -21.08
CA THR A 146 20.00 -5.26 -20.70
C THR A 146 19.10 -6.48 -20.90
N SER A 147 18.21 -6.75 -19.95
CA SER A 147 17.24 -7.85 -20.03
C SER A 147 15.97 -7.53 -19.26
N VAL A 148 14.92 -8.33 -19.44
CA VAL A 148 13.68 -8.18 -18.66
C VAL A 148 13.84 -8.85 -17.30
N ALA A 149 13.51 -8.13 -16.23
CA ALA A 149 13.51 -8.61 -14.85
C ALA A 149 12.28 -9.51 -14.59
N LYS A 150 12.34 -10.77 -15.04
CA LYS A 150 11.23 -11.75 -14.99
C LYS A 150 10.59 -11.90 -13.61
N SER A 151 11.38 -12.06 -12.56
CA SER A 151 10.86 -12.21 -11.19
C SER A 151 10.07 -10.99 -10.71
N THR A 152 10.50 -9.78 -11.08
CA THR A 152 9.80 -8.54 -10.73
C THR A 152 8.50 -8.39 -11.52
N LEU A 153 8.50 -8.83 -12.78
CA LEU A 153 7.31 -8.86 -13.63
C LEU A 153 6.27 -9.86 -13.12
N GLU A 154 6.67 -11.11 -12.87
CA GLU A 154 5.80 -12.14 -12.30
C GLU A 154 5.20 -11.67 -10.98
N ARG A 155 6.01 -11.03 -10.14
CA ARG A 155 5.50 -10.51 -8.87
C ARG A 155 4.49 -9.39 -9.05
N ALA A 156 4.70 -8.49 -10.01
CA ALA A 156 3.70 -7.47 -10.33
C ALA A 156 2.39 -8.08 -10.83
N ARG A 157 2.45 -9.19 -11.58
CA ARG A 157 1.25 -9.91 -12.04
C ARG A 157 0.52 -10.61 -10.89
N GLN A 158 1.24 -11.20 -9.94
CA GLN A 158 0.64 -11.81 -8.75
C GLN A 158 -0.11 -10.79 -7.88
N LEU A 159 0.40 -9.56 -7.81
CA LEU A 159 -0.21 -8.47 -7.03
C LEU A 159 -1.30 -7.69 -7.79
N ALA A 160 -1.49 -7.96 -9.09
CA ALA A 160 -2.45 -7.24 -9.90
C ALA A 160 -3.87 -7.38 -9.34
N GLY A 161 -4.60 -6.27 -9.28
CA GLY A 161 -5.97 -6.27 -8.78
C GLY A 161 -6.11 -6.24 -7.26
N LEU A 162 -5.02 -6.35 -6.49
CA LEU A 162 -5.05 -6.15 -5.03
C LEU A 162 -4.85 -4.68 -4.65
N LYS A 163 -5.52 -4.24 -3.59
CA LYS A 163 -5.32 -2.95 -2.93
C LYS A 163 -5.31 -3.22 -1.44
N GLY A 164 -4.30 -2.71 -0.73
CA GLY A 164 -4.21 -2.83 0.72
C GLY A 164 -4.74 -1.59 1.42
N TYR A 165 -5.17 -1.77 2.65
CA TYR A 165 -5.59 -0.73 3.59
C TYR A 165 -4.98 -1.07 4.95
N VAL A 166 -4.15 -0.20 5.49
CA VAL A 166 -3.53 -0.38 6.82
C VAL A 166 -4.36 0.34 7.86
N THR A 167 -4.61 -0.31 8.98
CA THR A 167 -5.42 0.24 10.07
C THR A 167 -4.94 -0.27 11.42
N ASN A 168 -5.15 0.52 12.48
CA ASN A 168 -5.03 0.09 13.88
C ASN A 168 -6.38 -0.37 14.47
N ILE A 169 -7.45 -0.43 13.66
CA ILE A 169 -8.78 -0.85 14.10
C ILE A 169 -8.87 -2.38 14.09
N SER A 170 -9.25 -2.96 15.23
CA SER A 170 -9.39 -4.42 15.38
C SER A 170 -10.51 -4.99 14.50
N GLN A 171 -10.44 -6.30 14.24
CA GLN A 171 -11.46 -7.00 13.45
C GLN A 171 -12.85 -6.98 14.12
N ASP A 172 -12.90 -6.99 15.45
CA ASP A 172 -14.15 -6.91 16.21
C ASP A 172 -14.81 -5.53 16.14
N ALA A 173 -14.00 -4.47 15.99
CA ALA A 173 -14.50 -3.10 15.92
C ALA A 173 -14.97 -2.71 14.51
N MET A 174 -14.29 -3.16 13.46
CA MET A 174 -14.70 -2.96 12.07
C MET A 174 -14.28 -4.15 11.20
N SER A 175 -15.22 -4.69 10.43
CA SER A 175 -14.94 -5.70 9.41
C SER A 175 -14.11 -5.15 8.26
N GLY A 176 -13.42 -6.01 7.51
CA GLY A 176 -12.69 -5.59 6.31
C GLY A 176 -13.57 -4.87 5.28
N ASN A 177 -14.85 -5.23 5.16
CA ASN A 177 -15.79 -4.53 4.29
C ASN A 177 -16.04 -3.08 4.73
N GLU A 178 -16.24 -2.84 6.03
CA GLU A 178 -16.43 -1.50 6.57
C GLU A 178 -15.18 -0.64 6.39
N ILE A 179 -13.99 -1.21 6.62
CA ILE A 179 -12.72 -0.52 6.37
C ILE A 179 -12.60 -0.07 4.90
N ILE A 180 -12.96 -0.95 3.97
CA ILE A 180 -12.92 -0.65 2.53
C ILE A 180 -13.98 0.40 2.17
N GLY A 181 -15.18 0.29 2.74
CA GLY A 181 -16.29 1.23 2.55
C GLY A 181 -15.93 2.63 3.00
N SER A 182 -15.50 2.78 4.25
CA SER A 182 -15.10 4.07 4.82
C SER A 182 -13.97 4.75 4.05
N TYR A 183 -13.07 3.98 3.44
CA TYR A 183 -12.05 4.56 2.56
C TYR A 183 -12.60 5.02 1.20
N HIS A 184 -13.62 4.35 0.65
CA HIS A 184 -14.21 4.75 -0.63
C HIS A 184 -15.21 5.92 -0.51
N ASP A 185 -15.64 6.26 0.70
CA ASP A 185 -16.50 7.42 0.98
C ASP A 185 -15.73 8.74 1.10
N LEU A 186 -14.40 8.72 0.88
CA LEU A 186 -13.54 9.90 0.74
C LEU A 186 -13.85 10.74 -0.50
#